data_AF-A0A5J4QRP7-F1
#
_entry.id   AF-A0A5J4QRP7-F1
#
_cell.length_a   1.000
_cell.length_b   1.000
_cell.length_c   1.000
_cell.angle_alpha   90.00
_cell.angle_beta   90.00
_cell.angle_gamma   90.00
#
_symmetry.space_group_name_H-M   'P 1'
#
loop_
_entity.id
_entity.type
_entity.pdbx_description
1 polymer ?
#
loop_
_entity_poly.entity_id
_entity_poly.type
_entity_poly.pdbx_seq_one_letter_code
_entity_poly.pdbx_strand_id
1 'polypeptide(L)'
;MAEQASITFDRDMEERQALINQLKEQILLKENENKQLETRAVPDGYQIDYIFAVQVEDDDENDNAVLNIRRRNKYCTSKKLMRELKDSLLFYDKIPI
;
A
#
# COMPACT_ATOMS: atom_id res chain seq x y z
N MET A 1 13.93 49.09 18.60
CA MET A 1 14.88 48.02 18.20
C MET A 1 14.56 46.69 18.88
N ALA A 2 14.31 46.64 20.20
CA ALA A 2 13.98 45.39 20.91
C ALA A 2 12.58 44.82 20.57
N GLU A 3 11.56 45.66 20.39
CA GLU A 3 10.18 45.19 20.11
C GLU A 3 10.01 44.57 18.70
N GLN A 4 10.68 45.11 17.68
CA GLN A 4 10.69 44.50 16.34
C GLN A 4 11.38 43.13 16.31
N ALA A 5 12.38 42.91 17.17
CA ALA A 5 13.07 41.64 17.29
C ALA A 5 12.21 40.58 18.03
N SER A 6 11.36 40.97 18.97
CA SER A 6 10.45 40.03 19.63
C SER A 6 9.29 39.61 18.71
N ILE A 7 8.71 40.56 17.97
CA ILE A 7 7.60 40.28 17.03
C ILE A 7 8.04 39.34 15.90
N THR A 8 9.29 39.48 15.41
CA THR A 8 9.85 38.60 14.39
C THR A 8 10.14 37.20 14.96
N PHE A 9 10.62 37.11 16.19
CA PHE A 9 10.84 35.82 16.87
C PHE A 9 9.54 35.05 17.11
N ASP A 10 8.48 35.73 17.58
CA ASP A 10 7.18 35.10 17.84
C ASP A 10 6.55 34.57 16.54
N ARG A 11 6.66 35.33 15.44
CA ARG A 11 6.21 34.90 14.11
C ARG A 11 6.98 33.71 13.57
N ASP A 12 8.31 33.72 13.67
CA ASP A 12 9.16 32.59 13.24
C ASP A 12 8.85 31.32 14.06
N MET A 13 8.51 31.46 15.34
CA MET A 13 8.09 30.35 16.20
C MET A 13 6.72 29.80 15.79
N GLU A 14 5.75 30.66 15.49
CA GLU A 14 4.44 30.24 14.97
C GLU A 14 4.55 29.53 13.63
N GLU A 15 5.35 30.04 12.70
CA GLU A 15 5.58 29.44 11.38
C GLU A 15 6.26 28.06 11.51
N ARG A 16 7.25 27.92 12.41
CA ARG A 16 7.87 26.62 12.72
C ARG A 16 6.89 25.65 13.36
N GLN A 17 6.04 26.11 14.27
CA GLN A 17 5.06 25.26 14.93
C GLN A 17 4.00 24.77 13.94
N ALA A 18 3.56 25.62 13.01
CA ALA A 18 2.66 25.26 11.94
C ALA A 18 3.28 24.18 11.03
N LEU A 19 4.56 24.35 10.65
CA LEU A 19 5.29 23.37 9.85
C LEU A 19 5.41 22.02 10.58
N ILE A 20 5.72 22.03 11.88
CA ILE A 20 5.79 20.80 12.70
C ILE A 20 4.45 20.07 12.70
N ASN A 21 3.34 20.80 12.85
CA ASN A 21 2.01 20.19 12.87
C ASN A 21 1.66 19.58 11.50
N GLN A 22 1.94 20.28 10.40
CA GLN A 22 1.76 19.75 9.04
C GLN A 22 2.58 18.47 8.78
N LEU A 23 3.85 18.45 9.21
CA LEU A 23 4.70 17.27 9.05
C LEU A 23 4.18 16.07 9.87
N LYS A 24 3.68 16.29 11.07
CA LYS A 24 3.05 15.24 11.88
C LYS A 24 1.82 14.64 11.20
N GLU A 25 0.96 15.48 10.62
CA GLU A 25 -0.20 15.01 9.86
C GLU A 25 0.21 14.18 8.64
N GLN A 26 1.21 14.64 7.88
CA GLN A 26 1.75 13.89 6.73
C GLN A 26 2.35 12.54 7.14
N ILE A 27 3.08 12.48 8.26
CA ILE A 27 3.62 11.22 8.79
C ILE A 27 2.47 10.27 9.13
N LEU A 28 1.44 10.75 9.82
CA LEU A 28 0.31 9.92 10.23
C LEU A 28 -0.48 9.36 9.04
N LEU A 29 -0.66 10.17 7.99
CA LEU A 29 -1.25 9.72 6.73
C LEU A 29 -0.41 8.62 6.07
N LYS A 30 0.91 8.85 5.92
CA LYS A 30 1.83 7.85 5.34
C LYS A 30 1.94 6.57 6.16
N GLU A 31 1.92 6.66 7.49
CA GLU A 31 1.92 5.49 8.37
C GLU A 31 0.65 4.66 8.17
N ASN A 32 -0.51 5.30 8.03
CA ASN A 32 -1.75 4.61 7.73
C ASN A 32 -1.73 3.94 6.35
N GLU A 33 -1.21 4.63 5.32
CA GLU A 33 -1.01 4.04 3.99
C GLU A 33 -0.07 2.83 4.06
N ASN A 34 1.07 2.95 4.74
CA ASN A 34 2.02 1.85 4.91
C ASN A 34 1.41 0.64 5.62
N LYS A 35 0.65 0.84 6.72
CA LYS A 35 -0.04 -0.25 7.42
C LYS A 35 -1.02 -0.99 6.51
N GLN A 36 -1.74 -0.26 5.66
CA GLN A 36 -2.64 -0.87 4.68
C GLN A 36 -1.87 -1.68 3.63
N LEU A 37 -0.71 -1.18 3.18
CA LEU A 37 0.16 -1.89 2.24
C LEU A 37 0.81 -3.13 2.86
N GLU A 38 1.32 -3.05 4.09
CA GLU A 38 1.89 -4.18 4.84
C GLU A 38 0.89 -5.33 4.98
N THR A 39 -0.37 -4.99 5.27
CA THR A 39 -1.44 -5.99 5.38
C THR A 39 -1.65 -6.78 4.06
N ARG A 40 -1.41 -6.10 2.92
CA ARG A 40 -1.55 -6.66 1.56
C ARG A 40 -0.29 -7.37 1.08
N ALA A 41 0.89 -6.98 1.56
CA ALA A 41 2.18 -7.56 1.20
C ALA A 41 2.29 -9.03 1.65
N VAL A 42 3.11 -9.83 0.96
CA VAL A 42 3.44 -11.18 1.46
C VAL A 42 4.45 -11.05 2.59
N PRO A 43 4.23 -11.71 3.76
CA PRO A 43 5.20 -11.69 4.84
C PRO A 43 6.58 -12.14 4.35
N ASP A 44 7.61 -11.44 4.80
CA ASP A 44 8.97 -11.76 4.41
C ASP A 44 9.37 -13.16 4.89
N GLY A 45 10.07 -13.91 4.05
CA GLY A 45 10.42 -15.32 4.25
C GLY A 45 9.32 -16.33 3.91
N TYR A 46 8.09 -15.88 3.61
CA TYR A 46 6.95 -16.75 3.26
C TYR A 46 6.52 -16.61 1.80
N GLN A 47 7.33 -15.96 0.94
CA GLN A 47 6.98 -15.71 -0.47
C GLN A 47 6.52 -16.98 -1.19
N ILE A 48 7.21 -18.09 -0.94
CA ILE A 48 6.93 -19.40 -1.54
C ILE A 48 5.62 -20.03 -1.07
N ASP A 49 5.03 -19.58 0.03
CA ASP A 49 3.79 -20.13 0.59
C ASP A 49 2.54 -19.40 0.07
N TYR A 50 2.73 -18.29 -0.65
CA TYR A 50 1.66 -17.48 -1.20
C TYR A 50 1.64 -17.48 -2.73
N ILE A 51 0.46 -17.22 -3.28
CA ILE A 51 0.21 -17.02 -4.72
C ILE A 51 -0.64 -15.76 -4.89
N PHE A 52 -0.52 -15.11 -6.02
CA PHE A 52 -1.50 -14.12 -6.45
C PHE A 52 -2.47 -14.77 -7.44
N ALA A 53 -3.76 -14.58 -7.19
CA ALA A 53 -4.82 -14.91 -8.14
C ALA A 53 -5.29 -13.62 -8.79
N VAL A 54 -5.16 -13.54 -10.12
CA VAL A 54 -5.68 -12.45 -10.94
C VAL A 54 -7.10 -12.80 -11.36
N GLN A 55 -8.04 -11.89 -11.14
CA GLN A 55 -9.40 -11.99 -11.65
C GLN A 55 -9.62 -10.84 -12.62
N VAL A 56 -10.18 -11.12 -13.78
CA VAL A 56 -10.57 -10.11 -14.74
C VAL A 56 -12.05 -9.85 -14.54
N GLU A 57 -12.40 -8.59 -14.29
CA GLU A 57 -13.78 -8.11 -14.31
C GLU A 57 -13.92 -7.18 -15.51
N ASP A 58 -14.92 -7.45 -16.35
CA ASP A 58 -15.25 -6.59 -17.48
C ASP A 58 -15.88 -5.30 -16.92
N ASP A 59 -15.29 -4.14 -17.24
CA ASP A 59 -15.89 -2.85 -16.92
C ASP A 59 -16.83 -2.44 -18.05
N ASP A 60 -18.10 -2.80 -17.88
CA ASP A 60 -19.19 -2.52 -18.82
C ASP A 60 -19.32 -1.01 -19.16
N GLU A 61 -18.78 -0.10 -18.34
CA GLU A 61 -18.85 1.34 -18.58
C GLU A 61 -17.68 1.91 -19.40
N ASN A 62 -16.50 1.29 -19.41
CA ASN A 62 -15.28 1.92 -19.96
C ASN A 62 -14.53 1.13 -21.04
N ASP A 63 -15.11 0.06 -21.62
CA ASP A 63 -14.41 -0.81 -22.59
C ASP A 63 -13.03 -1.28 -22.09
N ASN A 64 -12.84 -1.30 -20.78
CA ASN A 64 -11.59 -1.62 -20.10
C ASN A 64 -11.78 -2.90 -19.29
N ALA A 65 -10.71 -3.66 -19.12
CA ALA A 65 -10.69 -4.81 -18.22
C ALA A 65 -10.08 -4.40 -16.87
N VAL A 66 -10.80 -4.62 -15.78
CA VAL A 66 -10.29 -4.40 -14.42
C VAL A 66 -9.62 -5.68 -13.94
N LEU A 67 -8.33 -5.57 -13.60
CA LEU A 67 -7.54 -6.68 -13.06
C LEU A 67 -7.53 -6.63 -11.52
N ASN A 68 -8.31 -7.51 -10.90
CA ASN A 68 -8.35 -7.71 -9.46
C ASN A 68 -7.31 -8.75 -9.03
N ILE A 69 -6.20 -8.29 -8.43
CA ILE A 69 -5.13 -9.17 -7.94
C ILE A 69 -5.32 -9.43 -6.45
N ARG A 70 -5.50 -10.70 -6.06
CA ARG A 70 -5.67 -11.12 -4.67
C ARG A 70 -4.58 -12.08 -4.22
N ARG A 71 -3.97 -11.80 -3.07
CA ARG A 71 -3.04 -12.71 -2.38
C ARG A 71 -3.80 -13.88 -1.75
N ARG A 72 -3.33 -15.11 -1.96
CA ARG A 72 -3.84 -16.31 -1.28
C ARG A 72 -2.71 -17.17 -0.73
N ASN A 73 -2.94 -17.76 0.43
CA ASN A 73 -2.07 -18.78 0.99
C ASN A 73 -2.29 -20.09 0.21
N LYS A 74 -1.20 -20.71 -0.28
CA LYS A 74 -1.24 -21.97 -1.03
C LYS A 74 -1.91 -23.10 -0.22
N TYR A 75 -1.64 -23.19 1.09
CA TYR A 75 -2.19 -24.25 1.95
C TYR A 75 -3.70 -24.12 2.18
N CYS A 76 -4.23 -22.89 2.22
CA CYS A 76 -5.67 -22.64 2.39
C CYS A 76 -6.45 -22.67 1.07
N THR A 77 -5.76 -22.76 -0.07
CA THR A 77 -6.38 -22.79 -1.39
C THR A 77 -6.53 -24.25 -1.83
N SER A 78 -7.74 -24.70 -2.12
CA SER A 78 -7.96 -26.10 -2.51
C SER A 78 -7.24 -26.44 -3.81
N LYS A 79 -6.75 -27.67 -3.95
CA LYS A 79 -6.11 -28.16 -5.20
C LYS A 79 -7.03 -28.03 -6.42
N LYS A 80 -8.34 -28.15 -6.21
CA LYS A 80 -9.36 -27.97 -7.25
C LYS A 80 -9.35 -26.52 -7.75
N LEU A 81 -9.43 -25.56 -6.83
CA LEU A 81 -9.43 -24.14 -7.16
C LEU A 81 -8.11 -23.67 -7.79
N MET A 82 -6.97 -24.23 -7.35
CA MET A 82 -5.69 -23.95 -8.00
C MET A 82 -5.61 -24.45 -9.45
N ARG A 83 -6.28 -25.56 -9.76
CA ARG A 83 -6.35 -26.07 -11.15
C ARG A 83 -7.27 -25.22 -12.01
N GLU A 84 -8.42 -24.82 -11.47
CA GLU A 84 -9.38 -23.96 -12.17
C GLU A 84 -8.78 -22.60 -12.51
N LEU A 85 -8.00 -22.03 -11.59
CA LEU A 85 -7.38 -20.70 -11.77
C LEU A 85 -5.97 -20.76 -12.36
N LYS A 86 -5.46 -21.93 -12.78
CA LYS A 86 -4.04 -22.15 -13.07
C LYS A 86 -3.42 -21.09 -13.99
N ASP A 87 -4.16 -20.64 -15.00
CA ASP A 87 -3.68 -19.67 -15.99
C ASP A 87 -3.75 -18.21 -15.49
N SER A 88 -4.42 -17.98 -14.37
CA SER A 88 -4.57 -16.70 -13.68
C SER A 88 -3.79 -16.64 -12.36
N LEU A 89 -2.96 -17.64 -12.05
CA LEU A 89 -2.11 -17.68 -10.86
C LEU A 89 -0.69 -17.21 -11.15
N LEU A 90 -0.23 -16.21 -10.39
CA LEU A 90 1.17 -15.78 -10.35
C LEU A 90 1.84 -16.36 -9.11
N PHE A 91 2.92 -17.11 -9.34
CA PHE A 91 3.74 -17.73 -8.30
C PHE A 91 4.98 -16.88 -8.05
N TYR A 92 5.26 -16.53 -6.79
CA TYR A 92 6.43 -15.75 -6.41
C TYR A 92 7.75 -16.36 -6.89
N ASP A 93 7.89 -17.68 -6.80
CA ASP A 93 9.08 -18.45 -7.18
C ASP A 93 9.42 -18.36 -8.68
N LYS A 94 8.51 -17.81 -9.49
CA LYS A 94 8.62 -17.70 -10.95
C LYS A 94 8.66 -16.26 -11.44
N ILE A 95 8.64 -15.27 -10.56
CA ILE A 95 8.80 -13.86 -10.93
C ILE A 95 10.30 -13.58 -10.99
N PRO A 96 10.90 -13.35 -12.18
CA PRO A 96 12.28 -12.90 -12.25
C PRO A 96 12.35 -11.49 -11.64
N ILE A 97 13.16 -11.34 -10.60
CA ILE A 97 13.51 -10.05 -10.01
C ILE A 97 14.64 -9.43 -10.84
#